data_AF-A0A1K1LPF8-F1
#
_entry.id   AF-A0A1K1LPF8-F1
#
_cell.length_a   1.000
_cell.length_b   1.000
_cell.length_c   1.000
_cell.angle_alpha   90.00
_cell.angle_beta   90.00
_cell.angle_gamma   90.00
#
_symmetry.space_group_name_H-M   'P 1'
#
loop_
_entity.id
_entity.type
_entity.pdbx_description
1 polymer ?
#
loop_
_entity_poly.entity_id
_entity_poly.type
_entity_poly.pdbx_seq_one_letter_code
_entity_poly.pdbx_strand_id
1 'polypeptide(L)'
;MKIVKSYSTQITRFCTLIVVLWGCTPSPDSQLKDLNGYWEIEKVEFPDGTVKEYGINTTIDYIETTTDSSGIRKKMQPRLDGGYNTSGDQENFGILIKEGHLFLEYHTPLSSWEEKVIKVTEERLILRNTDNLNYFYKRFEPMNLDLKND
;
A
#
# COMPACT_ATOMS: atom_id res chain seq x y z
N MET A 1 -43.90 -21.11 61.81
CA MET A 1 -43.00 -19.95 62.01
C MET A 1 -41.60 -20.41 61.60
N LYS A 2 -40.85 -19.92 60.60
CA LYS A 2 -40.92 -18.80 59.63
C LYS A 2 -40.11 -19.22 58.38
N ILE A 3 -40.68 -18.92 57.22
CA ILE A 3 -40.06 -18.34 56.01
C ILE A 3 -39.03 -19.19 55.23
N VAL A 4 -39.52 -19.74 54.12
CA VAL A 4 -38.75 -20.12 52.92
C VAL A 4 -38.23 -18.84 52.27
N LYS A 5 -36.91 -18.70 52.07
CA LYS A 5 -36.33 -17.61 51.28
C LYS A 5 -36.34 -18.00 49.80
N SER A 6 -37.25 -17.38 49.06
CA SER A 6 -37.27 -17.38 47.60
C SER A 6 -36.13 -16.50 47.09
N TYR A 7 -35.19 -17.07 46.34
CA TYR A 7 -34.16 -16.32 45.64
C TYR A 7 -34.61 -16.14 44.19
N SER A 8 -35.05 -14.93 43.86
CA SER A 8 -35.42 -14.50 42.51
C SER A 8 -34.15 -14.36 41.66
N THR A 9 -34.08 -15.12 40.57
CA THR A 9 -33.02 -15.04 39.57
C THR A 9 -33.17 -13.73 38.78
N GLN A 10 -32.34 -12.73 39.08
CA GLN A 10 -32.23 -11.52 38.25
C GLN A 10 -31.36 -11.85 37.02
N ILE A 11 -31.99 -12.05 35.87
CA ILE A 11 -31.28 -12.21 34.59
C ILE A 11 -30.90 -10.81 34.10
N THR A 12 -29.69 -10.36 34.44
CA THR A 12 -29.12 -9.14 33.87
C THR A 12 -28.73 -9.43 32.41
N ARG A 13 -29.58 -9.02 31.47
CA ARG A 13 -29.25 -9.06 30.03
C ARG A 13 -28.18 -8.02 29.74
N PHE A 14 -26.93 -8.46 29.66
CA PHE A 14 -25.85 -7.65 29.11
C PHE A 14 -26.00 -7.67 27.58
N CYS A 15 -26.69 -6.66 27.02
CA CYS A 15 -26.68 -6.41 25.58
C CYS A 15 -25.30 -5.87 25.22
N THR A 16 -24.37 -6.76 24.86
CA THR A 16 -23.09 -6.38 24.27
C THR A 16 -23.38 -5.70 22.92
N LEU A 17 -23.35 -4.38 22.90
CA LEU A 17 -23.41 -3.57 21.69
C LEU A 17 -22.10 -3.81 20.92
N ILE A 18 -22.12 -4.75 19.97
CA ILE A 18 -21.02 -4.96 19.04
C ILE A 18 -21.01 -3.75 18.09
N VAL A 19 -20.23 -2.73 18.45
CA VAL A 19 -19.88 -1.65 17.54
C VAL A 19 -18.92 -2.24 16.52
N VAL A 20 -19.46 -2.69 15.39
CA VAL A 20 -18.63 -3.06 14.24
C VAL A 20 -18.07 -1.74 13.72
N LEU A 21 -16.79 -1.48 13.99
CA LEU A 21 -16.05 -0.41 13.32
C LEU A 21 -15.84 -0.86 11.88
N TRP A 22 -16.74 -0.45 10.98
CA TRP A 22 -16.50 -0.55 9.55
C TRP A 22 -15.38 0.44 9.23
N GLY A 23 -14.13 -0.04 9.20
CA GLY A 23 -13.03 0.72 8.65
C GLY A 23 -13.34 1.05 7.20
N CYS A 24 -13.41 2.33 6.86
CA CYS A 24 -13.62 2.77 5.48
C CYS A 24 -12.32 2.55 4.70
N THR A 25 -12.25 1.48 3.91
CA THR A 25 -11.22 1.34 2.87
C THR A 25 -11.56 2.27 1.71
N PRO A 26 -10.62 3.11 1.24
CA PRO A 26 -10.83 3.92 0.04
C PRO A 26 -11.30 3.06 -1.14
N SER A 27 -12.17 3.60 -1.99
CA SER A 27 -12.61 2.88 -3.19
C SER A 27 -11.42 2.67 -4.14
N PRO A 28 -11.41 1.59 -4.94
CA PRO A 28 -10.39 1.35 -5.95
C PRO A 28 -10.14 2.55 -6.87
N ASP A 29 -11.20 3.26 -7.29
CA ASP A 29 -11.08 4.46 -8.13
C ASP A 29 -10.33 5.61 -7.45
N SER A 30 -10.53 5.79 -6.14
CA SER A 30 -9.77 6.77 -5.36
C SER A 30 -8.31 6.34 -5.23
N GLN A 31 -8.06 5.04 -5.06
CA GLN A 31 -6.71 4.51 -4.93
C GLN A 31 -5.91 4.66 -6.23
N LEU A 32 -6.55 4.44 -7.38
CA LEU A 32 -5.89 4.59 -8.69
C LEU A 32 -5.39 6.02 -8.94
N LYS A 33 -6.12 7.05 -8.49
CA LYS A 33 -5.71 8.45 -8.64
C LYS A 33 -4.39 8.75 -7.94
N ASP A 34 -4.20 8.21 -6.74
CA ASP A 34 -3.04 8.49 -5.90
C ASP A 34 -1.83 7.60 -6.24
N LEU A 35 -2.04 6.53 -7.02
CA LEU A 35 -1.02 5.54 -7.36
C LEU A 35 0.05 6.11 -8.31
N ASN A 36 -0.35 7.01 -9.21
CA ASN A 36 0.56 7.61 -10.17
C ASN A 36 1.63 8.45 -9.48
N GLY A 37 2.87 8.34 -9.97
CA GLY A 37 3.99 9.15 -9.53
C GLY A 37 5.21 8.35 -9.11
N TYR A 38 6.04 9.00 -8.30
CA TYR A 38 7.36 8.53 -7.91
C TYR A 38 7.35 8.03 -6.47
N TRP A 39 7.88 6.84 -6.25
CA TRP A 39 7.82 6.13 -4.98
C TRP A 39 9.20 5.66 -4.54
N GLU A 40 9.59 6.01 -3.32
CA GLU A 40 10.82 5.53 -2.67
C GLU A 40 10.47 4.45 -1.64
N ILE A 41 11.11 3.29 -1.74
CA ILE A 41 10.92 2.20 -0.78
C ILE A 41 11.58 2.54 0.57
N GLU A 42 10.85 2.39 1.66
CA GLU A 42 11.37 2.63 3.02
C GLU A 42 11.70 1.32 3.73
N LYS A 43 10.82 0.32 3.61
CA LYS A 43 11.00 -0.97 4.28
C LYS A 43 10.18 -2.07 3.67
N VAL A 44 10.58 -3.30 3.97
CA VAL A 44 9.80 -4.52 3.74
C VAL A 44 9.56 -5.20 5.07
N GLU A 45 8.30 -5.50 5.38
CA GLU A 45 7.89 -6.28 6.54
C GLU A 45 7.52 -7.69 6.09
N PHE A 46 8.09 -8.68 6.76
CA PHE A 46 7.87 -10.10 6.50
C PHE A 46 6.69 -10.64 7.32
N PRO A 47 6.11 -11.80 6.93
CA PRO A 47 4.98 -12.39 7.65
C PRO A 47 5.26 -12.73 9.13
N ASP A 48 6.53 -12.93 9.50
CA ASP A 48 6.97 -13.19 10.87
C ASP A 48 7.16 -11.90 11.70
N GLY A 49 6.89 -10.73 11.11
CA GLY A 49 7.04 -9.41 11.73
C GLY A 49 8.46 -8.85 11.67
N THR A 50 9.43 -9.57 11.07
CA THR A 50 10.75 -9.00 10.83
C THR A 50 10.69 -7.90 9.78
N VAL A 51 11.57 -6.90 9.91
CA VAL A 51 11.58 -5.72 9.05
C VAL A 51 12.97 -5.54 8.45
N LYS A 52 13.01 -5.32 7.14
CA LYS A 52 14.20 -4.87 6.42
C LYS A 52 14.00 -3.41 6.03
N GLU A 53 14.76 -2.51 6.65
CA GLU A 53 14.74 -1.07 6.34
C GLU A 53 15.73 -0.72 5.22
N TYR A 54 15.37 0.29 4.43
CA TYR A 54 16.19 0.88 3.37
C TYR A 54 16.51 2.33 3.75
N GLY A 55 17.80 2.64 3.92
CA GLY A 55 18.25 3.96 4.39
C GLY A 55 18.30 5.01 3.27
N ILE A 56 19.30 4.91 2.39
CA ILE A 56 19.44 5.80 1.23
C ILE A 56 19.22 4.97 -0.03
N ASN A 57 18.15 5.27 -0.77
CA ASN A 57 17.85 4.59 -2.03
C ASN A 57 18.43 5.36 -3.21
N THR A 58 19.19 4.68 -4.06
CA THR A 58 19.69 5.26 -5.32
C THR A 58 18.68 5.18 -6.46
N THR A 59 17.58 4.45 -6.25
CA THR A 59 16.54 4.22 -7.25
C THR A 59 15.17 4.37 -6.62
N ILE A 60 14.23 4.83 -7.42
CA ILE A 60 12.80 4.97 -7.10
C ILE A 60 11.98 4.21 -8.14
N ASP A 61 10.75 3.87 -7.79
CA ASP A 61 9.79 3.30 -8.72
C ASP A 61 8.85 4.42 -9.24
N TYR A 62 8.79 4.58 -10.54
CA TYR A 62 7.77 5.38 -11.22
C TYR A 62 6.60 4.47 -11.59
N ILE A 63 5.39 4.85 -11.19
CA ILE A 63 4.17 4.12 -11.51
C ILE A 63 3.24 5.05 -12.30
N GLU A 64 2.70 4.54 -13.40
CA GLU A 64 1.73 5.25 -14.23
C GLU A 64 0.63 4.28 -14.69
N THR A 65 -0.62 4.58 -14.37
CA THR A 65 -1.80 3.87 -14.85
C THR A 65 -2.33 4.49 -16.13
N THR A 66 -2.83 3.66 -17.03
CA THR A 66 -3.48 4.05 -18.28
C THR A 66 -5.01 3.97 -18.15
N THR A 67 -5.72 4.47 -19.16
CA THR A 67 -7.20 4.44 -19.18
C THR A 67 -7.79 3.06 -19.45
N ASP A 68 -7.01 2.10 -19.93
CA ASP A 68 -7.44 0.75 -20.32
C ASP A 68 -7.27 -0.29 -19.19
N SER A 69 -7.26 0.17 -17.92
CA SER A 69 -7.06 -0.70 -16.74
C SER A 69 -5.72 -1.45 -16.79
N SER A 70 -4.67 -0.78 -17.26
CA SER A 70 -3.30 -1.26 -17.20
C SER A 70 -2.37 -0.15 -16.68
N GLY A 71 -1.08 -0.43 -16.65
CA GLY A 71 -0.08 0.54 -16.27
C GLY A 71 1.34 0.01 -16.39
N ILE A 72 2.27 0.88 -16.06
CA ILE A 72 3.70 0.61 -16.12
C ILE A 72 4.34 0.94 -14.78
N ARG A 73 5.32 0.11 -14.40
CA ARG A 73 6.26 0.40 -13.33
C ARG A 73 7.66 0.44 -13.91
N LYS A 74 8.42 1.48 -13.57
CA LYS A 74 9.78 1.69 -14.07
C LYS A 74 10.73 2.10 -12.97
N LYS A 75 11.92 1.53 -12.94
CA LYS A 75 12.99 1.99 -12.04
C LYS A 75 13.66 3.22 -12.60
N MET A 76 13.72 4.27 -11.79
CA MET A 76 14.33 5.55 -12.11
C MET A 76 15.43 5.86 -11.09
N GLN A 77 16.49 6.52 -11.53
CA GLN A 77 17.55 7.04 -10.68
C GLN A 77 17.54 8.57 -10.77
N PRO A 78 17.14 9.28 -9.71
CA PRO A 78 17.15 10.74 -9.68
C PRO A 78 18.55 11.31 -9.89
N ARG A 79 18.62 12.45 -10.58
CA ARG A 79 19.84 13.24 -10.80
C ARG A 79 19.76 14.57 -10.06
N LEU A 80 20.92 15.17 -9.79
CA LEU A 80 21.01 16.46 -9.11
C LEU A 80 20.44 17.63 -9.94
N ASP A 81 20.37 17.49 -11.26
CA ASP A 81 19.79 18.48 -12.17
C ASP A 81 18.25 18.40 -12.28
N GLY A 82 17.61 17.59 -11.43
CA GLY A 82 16.16 17.34 -11.45
C GLY A 82 15.70 16.33 -12.50
N GLY A 83 16.62 15.80 -13.33
CA GLY A 83 16.32 14.74 -14.28
C GLY A 83 16.36 13.34 -13.67
N TYR A 84 16.11 12.33 -14.51
CA TYR A 84 16.18 10.92 -14.13
C TYR A 84 17.01 10.12 -15.14
N ASN A 85 17.85 9.22 -14.64
CA ASN A 85 18.40 8.11 -15.42
C ASN A 85 17.47 6.92 -15.30
N THR A 86 17.34 6.14 -16.36
CA THR A 86 16.50 4.93 -16.36
C THR A 86 17.03 3.96 -17.41
N SER A 87 16.92 2.66 -17.14
CA SER A 87 17.17 1.64 -18.17
C SER A 87 15.95 1.52 -19.09
N GLY A 88 16.04 0.67 -20.12
CA GLY A 88 14.88 0.31 -20.94
C GLY A 88 13.89 -0.62 -20.22
N ASP A 89 14.23 -1.08 -19.02
CA ASP A 89 13.46 -2.10 -18.30
C ASP A 89 12.20 -1.49 -17.69
N GLN A 90 11.05 -2.00 -18.13
CA GLN A 90 9.72 -1.58 -17.73
C GLN A 90 8.90 -2.82 -17.43
N GLU A 91 8.15 -2.78 -16.34
CA GLU A 91 7.20 -3.80 -15.96
C GLU A 91 5.80 -3.31 -16.32
N ASN A 92 5.11 -4.04 -17.19
CA ASN A 92 3.69 -3.77 -17.46
C ASN A 92 2.85 -4.52 -16.43
N PHE A 93 1.78 -3.89 -15.96
CA PHE A 93 0.80 -4.53 -15.09
C PHE A 93 -0.64 -4.27 -15.55
N GLY A 94 -1.52 -5.22 -15.26
CA GLY A 94 -2.96 -5.07 -15.32
C GLY A 94 -3.53 -4.57 -13.99
N ILE A 95 -4.66 -3.88 -14.05
CA ILE A 95 -5.44 -3.48 -12.87
C ILE A 95 -6.60 -4.44 -12.69
N LEU A 96 -6.71 -5.03 -11.49
CA LEU A 96 -7.73 -6.01 -11.18
C LEU A 96 -8.42 -5.67 -9.86
N ILE A 97 -9.75 -5.71 -9.85
CA ILE A 97 -10.56 -5.49 -8.65
C ILE A 97 -11.16 -6.82 -8.21
N LYS A 98 -10.73 -7.35 -7.05
CA LYS A 98 -11.28 -8.57 -6.44
C LYS A 98 -11.80 -8.22 -5.05
N GLU A 99 -13.04 -8.57 -4.76
CA GLU A 99 -13.64 -8.39 -3.43
C GLU A 99 -13.54 -6.92 -2.91
N GLY A 100 -13.65 -5.95 -3.82
CA GLY A 100 -13.54 -4.53 -3.48
C GLY A 100 -12.11 -4.02 -3.25
N HIS A 101 -11.10 -4.85 -3.50
CA HIS A 101 -9.70 -4.50 -3.37
C HIS A 101 -9.02 -4.36 -4.73
N LEU A 102 -8.12 -3.38 -4.83
CA LEU A 102 -7.26 -3.13 -5.99
C LEU A 102 -6.02 -4.03 -5.96
N PHE A 103 -5.73 -4.67 -7.09
CA PHE A 103 -4.55 -5.49 -7.35
C PHE A 103 -3.83 -5.01 -8.61
N LEU A 104 -2.50 -5.09 -8.58
CA LEU A 104 -1.62 -4.94 -9.73
C LEU A 104 -1.15 -6.34 -10.15
N GLU A 105 -1.47 -6.74 -11.38
CA GLU A 105 -1.14 -8.06 -11.91
C GLU A 105 0.00 -7.94 -12.92
N TYR A 106 1.12 -8.59 -12.63
CA TYR A 106 2.32 -8.58 -13.46
C TYR A 106 2.44 -9.90 -14.24
N HIS A 107 2.87 -9.81 -15.49
CA HIS A 107 3.08 -10.96 -16.33
C HIS A 107 4.37 -10.86 -17.15
N THR A 108 5.17 -11.91 -17.11
CA THR A 108 6.34 -12.13 -17.95
C THR A 108 6.26 -13.55 -18.53
N PRO A 109 7.03 -13.87 -19.59
CA PRO A 109 7.05 -15.24 -20.12
C PRO A 109 7.46 -16.32 -19.10
N LEU A 110 8.14 -15.93 -18.00
CA LEU A 110 8.68 -16.86 -17.01
C LEU A 110 7.92 -16.85 -15.68
N SER A 111 7.13 -15.81 -15.40
CA SER A 111 6.51 -15.62 -14.09
C SER A 111 5.33 -14.65 -14.17
N SER A 112 4.36 -14.85 -13.27
CA SER A 112 3.25 -13.95 -13.02
C SER A 112 3.08 -13.78 -11.52
N TRP A 113 2.86 -12.55 -11.07
CA TRP A 113 2.61 -12.26 -9.65
C TRP A 113 1.61 -11.14 -9.49
N GLU A 114 1.00 -11.06 -8.31
CA GLU A 114 0.03 -10.03 -7.96
C GLU A 114 0.49 -9.26 -6.72
N GLU A 115 0.20 -7.96 -6.72
CA GLU A 115 0.39 -7.08 -5.57
C GLU A 115 -0.95 -6.44 -5.19
N LYS A 116 -1.41 -6.67 -3.97
CA LYS A 116 -2.57 -5.99 -3.40
C LYS A 116 -2.19 -4.58 -2.96
N VAL A 117 -2.96 -3.58 -3.37
CA VAL A 117 -2.81 -2.19 -2.87
C VAL A 117 -3.52 -2.09 -1.52
N ILE A 118 -2.74 -2.22 -0.44
CA ILE A 118 -3.25 -2.16 0.94
C ILE A 118 -3.63 -0.72 1.31
N LYS A 119 -2.80 0.24 0.93
CA LYS A 119 -3.03 1.66 1.16
C LYS A 119 -2.32 2.46 0.08
N VAL A 120 -2.96 3.51 -0.39
CA VAL A 120 -2.32 4.55 -1.19
C VAL A 120 -2.95 5.89 -0.83
N THR A 121 -2.11 6.91 -0.69
CA THR A 121 -2.46 8.31 -0.45
C THR A 121 -1.49 9.19 -1.20
N GLU A 122 -1.66 10.51 -1.16
CA GLU A 122 -0.69 11.47 -1.68
C GLU A 122 0.75 11.30 -1.14
N GLU A 123 0.96 10.64 0.00
CA GLU A 123 2.30 10.53 0.63
C GLU A 123 2.81 9.10 0.82
N ARG A 124 1.92 8.09 0.81
CA ARG A 124 2.25 6.72 1.23
C ARG A 124 1.66 5.71 0.28
N LEU A 125 2.42 4.66 0.01
CA LEU A 125 1.96 3.48 -0.71
C LEU A 125 2.37 2.22 0.07
N ILE A 126 1.44 1.29 0.24
CA ILE A 126 1.69 -0.01 0.84
C ILE A 126 1.16 -1.08 -0.12
N LEU A 127 2.07 -1.93 -0.57
CA LEU A 127 1.79 -3.06 -1.44
C LEU A 127 2.02 -4.36 -0.68
N ARG A 128 1.19 -5.37 -0.95
CA ARG A 128 1.37 -6.72 -0.41
C ARG A 128 1.48 -7.73 -1.54
N ASN A 129 2.55 -8.50 -1.59
CA ASN A 129 2.69 -9.58 -2.56
C ASN A 129 1.95 -10.85 -2.11
N THR A 130 1.98 -11.89 -2.96
CA THR A 130 1.36 -13.20 -2.70
C THR A 130 1.94 -13.94 -1.49
N ASP A 131 3.18 -13.64 -1.11
CA ASP A 131 3.86 -14.23 0.04
C ASP A 131 3.60 -13.46 1.36
N ASN A 132 2.69 -12.48 1.33
CA ASN A 132 2.33 -11.61 2.45
C ASN A 132 3.44 -10.66 2.94
N LEU A 133 4.45 -10.37 2.12
CA LEU A 133 5.40 -9.29 2.40
C LEU A 133 4.72 -7.95 2.15
N ASN A 134 4.84 -7.02 3.11
CA ASN A 134 4.38 -5.64 2.93
C ASN A 134 5.55 -4.76 2.53
N TYR A 135 5.42 -4.09 1.38
CA TYR A 135 6.36 -3.10 0.87
C TYR A 135 5.82 -1.71 1.20
N PHE A 136 6.58 -0.95 1.99
CA PHE A 136 6.21 0.39 2.40
C PHE A 136 7.00 1.40 1.59
N TYR A 137 6.28 2.33 0.99
CA TYR A 137 6.84 3.42 0.19
C TYR A 137 6.37 4.77 0.72
N LYS A 138 7.21 5.78 0.48
CA LYS A 138 6.88 7.19 0.59
C LYS A 138 6.93 7.86 -0.78
N ARG A 139 6.14 8.93 -0.97
CA ARG A 139 6.23 9.77 -2.15
C ARG A 139 7.65 10.31 -2.28
N PHE A 140 8.25 10.15 -3.46
CA PHE A 140 9.55 10.74 -3.75
C PHE A 140 9.35 12.18 -4.24
N GLU A 141 9.98 13.11 -3.54
CA GLU A 141 10.08 14.51 -3.94
C GLU A 141 11.57 14.82 -4.17
N PRO A 142 11.96 15.36 -5.36
CA PRO A 142 13.32 15.78 -5.60
C PRO A 142 13.76 16.80 -4.55
N MET A 143 14.95 16.61 -3.97
CA MET A 143 15.56 17.67 -3.16
C MET A 143 15.94 18.84 -4.07
N ASN A 144 15.25 19.97 -3.92
CA ASN A 144 15.72 21.24 -4.47
C ASN A 144 16.98 21.66 -3.69
N LEU A 145 18.14 21.31 -4.23
CA LEU A 145 19.39 21.92 -3.82
C LEU A 145 19.43 23.30 -4.46
N ASP A 146 18.83 24.30 -3.80
CA ASP A 146 19.14 25.68 -4.10
C ASP A 146 20.64 25.87 -3.83
N LEU A 147 21.45 25.75 -4.88
CA LEU A 147 22.84 26.17 -4.86
C LEU A 147 22.82 27.69 -4.69
N LYS A 148 22.73 28.15 -3.43
CA LYS A 148 23.11 29.51 -3.07
C LYS A 148 24.58 29.64 -3.46
N ASN A 149 24.81 30.32 -4.57
CA ASN A 149 26.13 30.82 -4.93
C ASN A 149 26.49 31.88 -3.87
N ASP A 150 27.20 31.46 -2.83
CA ASP A 150 27.99 32.35 -1.97
C ASP A 150 29.26 32.81 -2.71
#